data_AF-A0A1G9HMN3-F1
#
_entry.id   AF-A0A1G9HMN3-F1
#
_cell.length_a   1.000
_cell.length_b   1.000
_cell.length_c   1.000
_cell.angle_alpha   90.00
_cell.angle_beta   90.00
_cell.angle_gamma   90.00
#
_symmetry.space_group_name_H-M   'P 1'
#
loop_
_entity.id
_entity.type
_entity.pdbx_description
1 polymer ?
#
loop_
_entity_poly.entity_id
_entity_poly.type
_entity_poly.pdbx_seq_one_letter_code
_entity_poly.pdbx_strand_id
1 'polypeptide(L)'
;MEEASDKRLHLASIDIDALAEALRRGGDAYLDPATGRIHDYRDEAGDEAIRIESGSGGSYSEIQAFVDHVSDPALKDELEDALDGHRLFRDVGDVIKEAPERIRTAWAEYRQTEAKLRALSWLESTGLVPQSEIDAERATLQAAAASSLGNL
;
A
#
# COMPACT_ATOMS: atom_id res chain seq x y z
N MET A 1 8.46 36.90 -15.80
CA MET A 1 8.16 35.48 -16.09
C MET A 1 7.70 34.94 -14.76
N GLU A 2 6.39 34.94 -14.57
CA GLU A 2 5.73 34.70 -13.30
C GLU A 2 6.02 33.26 -12.88
N GLU A 3 6.68 33.08 -11.73
CA GLU A 3 6.93 31.79 -11.13
C GLU A 3 5.59 31.07 -11.02
N ALA A 4 5.43 29.98 -11.77
CA ALA A 4 4.37 29.03 -11.54
C ALA A 4 4.59 28.52 -10.11
N SER A 5 3.84 29.10 -9.17
CA SER A 5 3.88 28.75 -7.76
C SER A 5 3.84 27.24 -7.67
N ASP A 6 4.96 26.66 -7.23
CA ASP A 6 5.18 25.24 -7.01
C ASP A 6 4.23 24.83 -5.88
N LYS A 7 2.97 24.61 -6.24
CA LYS A 7 1.85 24.39 -5.32
C LYS A 7 1.91 22.94 -4.86
N ARG A 8 2.98 22.62 -4.12
CA ARG A 8 3.18 21.31 -3.51
C ARG A 8 2.17 21.13 -2.38
N LEU A 9 1.61 19.95 -2.33
CA LEU A 9 0.76 19.50 -1.24
C LEU A 9 1.64 19.09 -0.06
N HIS A 10 1.15 19.35 1.15
CA HIS A 10 1.72 18.74 2.33
C HIS A 10 1.20 17.31 2.47
N LEU A 11 2.07 16.38 2.80
CA LEU A 11 1.70 14.97 3.00
C LEU A 11 0.60 14.84 4.05
N ALA A 12 0.65 15.66 5.10
CA ALA A 12 -0.35 15.71 6.17
C ALA A 12 -1.76 16.13 5.72
N SER A 13 -1.90 16.69 4.51
CA SER A 13 -3.20 17.03 3.94
C SER A 13 -3.83 15.88 3.15
N ILE A 14 -3.04 14.85 2.82
CA ILE A 14 -3.48 13.71 2.00
C ILE A 14 -3.91 12.57 2.91
N ASP A 15 -5.08 12.01 2.63
CA ASP A 15 -5.52 10.76 3.25
C ASP A 15 -4.76 9.57 2.63
N ILE A 16 -3.63 9.20 3.25
CA ILE A 16 -2.76 8.12 2.78
C ILE A 16 -3.46 6.77 2.82
N ASP A 17 -4.34 6.53 3.80
CA ASP A 17 -5.11 5.29 3.89
C ASP A 17 -6.10 5.21 2.71
N ALA A 18 -6.80 6.30 2.39
CA ALA A 18 -7.69 6.36 1.23
C ALA A 18 -6.94 6.21 -0.11
N LEU A 19 -5.76 6.83 -0.23
CA LEU A 19 -4.92 6.71 -1.43
C LEU A 19 -4.40 5.29 -1.62
N ALA A 20 -3.94 4.66 -0.53
CA ALA A 20 -3.51 3.27 -0.51
C ALA A 20 -4.64 2.32 -0.94
N GLU A 21 -5.86 2.55 -0.44
CA GLU A 21 -7.03 1.76 -0.83
C GLU A 21 -7.40 1.96 -2.30
N ALA A 22 -7.39 3.21 -2.79
CA ALA A 22 -7.68 3.50 -4.20
C ALA A 22 -6.68 2.82 -5.15
N LEU A 23 -5.38 2.87 -4.83
CA LEU A 23 -4.33 2.21 -5.61
C LEU A 23 -4.46 0.68 -5.61
N ARG A 24 -4.92 0.11 -4.48
CA ARG A 24 -5.12 -1.35 -4.30
C ARG A 24 -6.37 -1.85 -5.01
N ARG A 25 -7.50 -1.16 -4.83
CA ARG A 25 -8.81 -1.53 -5.41
C ARG A 25 -8.73 -1.56 -6.94
N GLY A 26 -7.96 -0.65 -7.51
CA GLY A 26 -7.93 -0.44 -8.94
C GLY A 26 -9.13 0.34 -9.46
N GLY A 27 -9.05 0.69 -10.74
CA GLY A 27 -10.08 1.47 -11.42
C GLY A 27 -9.83 2.97 -11.37
N ASP A 28 -10.87 3.74 -11.66
CA ASP A 28 -10.77 5.20 -11.69
C ASP A 28 -10.98 5.76 -10.28
N ALA A 29 -9.97 6.46 -9.79
CA ALA A 29 -10.04 7.28 -8.59
C ALA A 29 -9.25 8.57 -8.83
N TYR A 30 -9.53 9.60 -8.04
CA TYR A 30 -9.03 10.94 -8.26
C TYR A 30 -8.61 11.59 -6.94
N LEU A 31 -7.42 12.19 -6.92
CA LEU A 31 -6.94 13.02 -5.83
C LEU A 31 -7.33 14.48 -6.12
N ASP A 32 -8.07 15.10 -5.20
CA ASP A 32 -8.28 16.54 -5.19
C ASP A 32 -7.07 17.22 -4.53
N PRO A 33 -6.23 17.97 -5.29
CA PRO A 33 -5.07 18.64 -4.72
C PRO A 33 -5.46 19.81 -3.79
N ALA A 34 -6.67 20.37 -3.86
CA ALA A 34 -7.07 21.45 -2.97
C ALA A 34 -7.33 20.96 -1.54
N THR A 35 -7.81 19.73 -1.40
CA THR A 35 -8.24 19.16 -0.10
C THR A 35 -7.46 17.93 0.34
N GLY A 36 -6.68 17.32 -0.56
CA GLY A 36 -5.97 16.06 -0.33
C GLY A 36 -6.88 14.82 -0.25
N ARG A 37 -8.15 14.94 -0.65
CA ARG A 37 -9.14 13.87 -0.60
C ARG A 37 -9.12 12.99 -1.84
N ILE A 38 -9.51 11.73 -1.65
CA ILE A 38 -9.66 10.75 -2.72
C ILE A 38 -11.14 10.58 -3.05
N HIS A 39 -11.45 10.59 -4.34
CA HIS A 39 -12.80 10.50 -4.90
C HIS A 39 -12.87 9.39 -5.94
N ASP A 40 -14.01 8.70 -6.00
CA ASP A 40 -14.24 7.61 -6.98
C ASP A 40 -14.63 8.16 -8.36
N TYR A 41 -15.17 9.38 -8.41
CA TYR A 41 -15.65 10.01 -9.64
C TYR A 41 -15.03 11.39 -9.85
N ARG A 42 -14.76 11.73 -11.12
CA ARG A 42 -14.07 12.98 -11.50
C ARG A 42 -14.90 14.22 -11.19
N ASP A 43 -16.21 14.14 -11.33
CA ASP A 43 -17.15 15.22 -11.06
C ASP A 43 -17.20 15.61 -9.58
N GLU A 44 -16.92 14.67 -8.67
CA GLU A 44 -16.80 14.94 -7.24
C GLU A 44 -15.46 15.58 -6.86
N ALA A 45 -14.40 15.27 -7.59
CA ALA A 45 -13.04 15.69 -7.31
C ALA A 45 -12.69 17.09 -7.86
N GLY A 46 -13.47 17.57 -8.84
CA GLY A 46 -13.26 18.86 -9.50
C GLY A 46 -12.31 18.81 -10.69
N ASP A 47 -12.16 19.95 -11.36
CA ASP A 47 -11.47 20.03 -12.66
C ASP A 47 -9.95 19.82 -12.57
N GLU A 48 -9.33 20.19 -11.44
CA GLU A 48 -7.90 20.04 -11.16
C GLU A 48 -7.54 18.65 -10.60
N ALA A 49 -8.51 17.73 -10.51
CA ALA A 49 -8.29 16.43 -9.92
C ALA A 49 -7.31 15.56 -10.72
N ILE A 50 -6.46 14.86 -9.99
CA ILE A 50 -5.38 14.04 -10.52
C ILE A 50 -5.84 12.59 -10.51
N ARG A 51 -5.87 11.96 -11.68
CA ARG A 51 -6.25 10.55 -11.80
C ARG A 51 -5.20 9.66 -11.14
N ILE A 52 -5.66 8.73 -10.32
CA ILE A 52 -4.85 7.72 -9.64
C ILE A 52 -4.77 6.51 -10.56
N GLU A 53 -3.63 6.34 -11.21
CA GLU A 53 -3.39 5.16 -12.05
C GLU A 53 -3.03 3.96 -11.18
N SER A 54 -3.98 3.06 -10.97
CA SER A 54 -3.73 1.83 -10.25
C SER A 54 -2.83 0.88 -11.06
N GLY A 55 -1.69 0.49 -10.51
CA GLY A 55 -0.87 -0.57 -11.11
C GLY A 55 -1.48 -1.96 -10.90
N SER A 56 -1.25 -2.88 -11.83
CA SER A 56 -1.76 -4.26 -11.83
C SER A 56 -1.01 -5.18 -10.85
N GLY A 57 -0.86 -4.78 -9.58
CA GLY A 57 -0.19 -5.58 -8.55
C GLY A 57 -0.96 -6.87 -8.29
N GLY A 58 -0.42 -8.00 -8.74
CA GLY A 58 -1.05 -9.31 -8.59
C GLY A 58 -0.90 -9.85 -7.17
N SER A 59 -1.93 -10.53 -6.69
CA SER A 59 -1.99 -11.13 -5.34
C SER A 59 -0.84 -12.10 -5.04
N TYR A 60 -0.30 -12.79 -6.05
CA TYR A 60 0.76 -13.79 -5.87
C TYR A 60 2.11 -13.17 -5.45
N SER A 61 2.55 -12.10 -6.11
CA SER A 61 3.83 -11.45 -5.78
C SER A 61 3.82 -10.81 -4.39
N GLU A 62 2.66 -10.33 -3.94
CA GLU A 62 2.52 -9.73 -2.62
C GLU A 62 2.65 -10.77 -1.50
N ILE A 63 2.18 -11.99 -1.73
CA ILE A 63 2.24 -13.07 -0.75
C ILE A 63 3.64 -13.67 -0.68
N GLN A 64 4.30 -13.86 -1.82
CA GLN A 64 5.71 -14.27 -1.81
C GLN A 64 6.58 -13.25 -1.08
N ALA A 65 6.38 -11.96 -1.36
CA ALA A 65 7.09 -10.89 -0.66
C ALA A 65 6.84 -10.91 0.85
N PHE A 66 5.62 -11.22 1.30
CA PHE A 66 5.33 -11.38 2.73
C PHE A 66 6.08 -12.55 3.36
N VAL A 67 6.05 -13.73 2.74
CA VAL A 67 6.77 -14.92 3.24
C VAL A 67 8.27 -14.65 3.35
N ASP A 68 8.83 -13.90 2.39
CA ASP A 68 10.25 -13.51 2.42
C ASP A 68 10.59 -12.54 3.57
N HIS A 69 9.61 -11.80 4.11
CA HIS A 69 9.79 -10.88 5.24
C HIS A 69 9.53 -11.50 6.62
N VAL A 70 8.94 -12.69 6.69
CA VAL A 70 8.69 -13.41 7.94
C VAL A 70 10.02 -13.94 8.52
N SER A 71 10.31 -13.58 9.77
CA SER A 71 11.59 -13.90 10.42
C SER A 71 11.51 -15.14 11.33
N ASP A 72 10.34 -15.50 11.86
CA ASP A 72 10.10 -16.75 12.59
C ASP A 72 10.17 -17.93 11.61
N PRO A 73 11.17 -18.82 11.74
CA PRO A 73 11.30 -19.98 10.86
C PRO A 73 10.08 -20.90 10.92
N ALA A 74 9.43 -21.04 12.08
CA ALA A 74 8.26 -21.90 12.21
C ALA A 74 7.02 -21.30 11.52
N LEU A 75 6.90 -19.97 11.53
CA LEU A 75 5.84 -19.27 10.82
C LEU A 75 6.06 -19.30 9.30
N LYS A 76 7.32 -19.16 8.89
CA LYS A 76 7.75 -19.28 7.51
C LYS A 76 7.48 -20.68 6.96
N ASP A 77 7.88 -21.72 7.68
CA ASP A 77 7.60 -23.12 7.32
C ASP A 77 6.08 -23.37 7.22
N GLU A 78 5.28 -22.84 8.16
CA GLU A 78 3.81 -22.97 8.12
C GLU A 78 3.19 -22.27 6.90
N LEU A 79 3.71 -21.11 6.51
CA LEU A 79 3.29 -20.39 5.30
C LEU A 79 3.74 -21.10 4.02
N GLU A 80 4.99 -21.57 3.97
CA GLU A 80 5.54 -22.33 2.84
C GLU A 80 4.76 -23.64 2.63
N ASP A 81 4.48 -24.40 3.69
CA ASP A 81 3.65 -25.61 3.64
C ASP A 81 2.23 -25.30 3.15
N ALA A 82 1.64 -24.19 3.60
CA ALA A 82 0.30 -23.78 3.20
C ALA A 82 0.24 -23.33 1.72
N LEU A 83 1.36 -22.83 1.17
CA LEU A 83 1.53 -22.46 -0.24
C LEU A 83 1.87 -23.68 -1.13
N ASP A 84 2.71 -24.60 -0.65
CA ASP A 84 3.13 -25.82 -1.36
C ASP A 84 2.08 -26.94 -1.34
N GLY A 85 1.12 -26.86 -0.40
CA GLY A 85 0.01 -27.77 -0.18
C GLY A 85 -1.03 -27.88 -1.32
N HIS A 86 -0.59 -28.32 -2.49
CA HIS A 86 -1.37 -29.26 -3.30
C HIS A 86 -2.75 -28.82 -3.82
N ARG A 87 -2.93 -27.56 -4.26
CA ARG A 87 -4.01 -27.22 -5.21
C ARG A 87 -3.55 -26.15 -6.20
N LEU A 88 -3.28 -26.57 -7.43
CA LEU A 88 -3.04 -25.72 -8.63
C LEU A 88 -4.17 -24.72 -8.97
N PHE A 89 -5.15 -24.53 -8.09
CA PHE A 89 -6.37 -23.75 -8.31
C PHE A 89 -6.89 -23.01 -7.06
N ARG A 90 -6.22 -23.06 -5.90
CA ARG A 90 -6.63 -22.23 -4.76
C ARG A 90 -6.08 -20.83 -4.95
N ASP A 91 -6.94 -19.83 -4.74
CA ASP A 91 -6.46 -18.46 -4.59
C ASP A 91 -5.58 -18.43 -3.36
N VAL A 92 -4.39 -17.83 -3.46
CA VAL A 92 -3.48 -17.71 -2.33
C VAL A 92 -4.11 -16.89 -1.20
N GLY A 93 -5.08 -16.03 -1.51
CA GLY A 93 -5.93 -15.39 -0.50
C GLY A 93 -6.77 -16.37 0.33
N ASP A 94 -7.12 -17.55 -0.20
CA ASP A 94 -7.84 -18.58 0.57
C ASP A 94 -6.93 -19.31 1.56
N VAL A 95 -5.65 -19.48 1.21
CA VAL A 95 -4.63 -20.03 2.12
C VAL A 95 -4.50 -19.15 3.37
N ILE A 96 -4.37 -17.84 3.17
CA ILE A 96 -4.29 -16.89 4.29
C ILE A 96 -5.61 -16.88 5.08
N LYS A 97 -6.79 -16.92 4.44
CA LYS A 97 -8.07 -16.96 5.16
C LYS A 97 -8.22 -18.17 6.09
N GLU A 98 -7.63 -19.30 5.72
CA GLU A 98 -7.65 -20.54 6.50
C GLU A 98 -6.52 -20.64 7.53
N ALA A 99 -5.53 -19.74 7.47
CA ALA A 99 -4.40 -19.72 8.39
C ALA A 99 -4.80 -19.31 9.83
N PRO A 100 -4.01 -19.70 10.83
CA PRO A 100 -4.13 -19.19 12.20
C PRO A 100 -4.33 -17.68 12.29
N GLU A 101 -5.09 -17.22 13.29
CA GLU A 101 -5.35 -15.79 13.53
C GLU A 101 -4.08 -14.94 13.51
N ARG A 102 -3.00 -15.44 14.13
CA ARG A 102 -1.69 -14.75 14.14
C ARG A 102 -1.17 -14.43 12.73
N ILE A 103 -1.31 -15.36 11.78
CA ILE A 103 -0.87 -15.19 10.39
C ILE A 103 -1.77 -14.21 9.67
N ARG A 104 -3.08 -14.29 9.89
CA ARG A 104 -4.07 -13.39 9.26
C ARG A 104 -3.86 -11.94 9.69
N THR A 105 -3.63 -11.74 10.99
CA THR A 105 -3.32 -10.41 11.54
C THR A 105 -2.00 -9.89 11.00
N ALA A 106 -0.94 -10.70 11.03
CA ALA A 106 0.35 -10.38 10.45
C ALA A 106 0.26 -9.97 8.97
N TRP A 107 -0.47 -10.76 8.18
CA TRP A 107 -0.71 -10.47 6.77
C TRP A 107 -1.49 -9.17 6.56
N ALA A 108 -2.51 -8.90 7.37
CA ALA A 108 -3.30 -7.67 7.27
C ALA A 108 -2.44 -6.43 7.57
N GLU A 109 -1.61 -6.47 8.60
CA GLU A 109 -0.69 -5.39 8.97
C GLU A 109 0.39 -5.16 7.90
N TYR A 110 0.98 -6.25 7.39
CA TYR A 110 1.92 -6.20 6.27
C TYR A 110 1.28 -5.53 5.04
N ARG A 111 0.08 -6.00 4.65
CA ARG A 111 -0.67 -5.48 3.52
C ARG A 111 -1.00 -4.00 3.66
N GLN A 112 -1.38 -3.57 4.86
CA GLN A 112 -1.66 -2.16 5.12
C GLN A 112 -0.39 -1.32 4.96
N THR A 113 0.74 -1.78 5.50
CA THR A 113 2.02 -1.06 5.39
C THR A 113 2.49 -0.98 3.93
N GLU A 114 2.49 -2.10 3.20
CA GLU A 114 2.86 -2.13 1.79
C GLU A 114 1.95 -1.24 0.93
N ALA A 115 0.65 -1.21 1.21
CA ALA A 115 -0.28 -0.33 0.50
C ALA A 115 0.06 1.15 0.74
N LYS A 116 0.44 1.53 1.97
CA LYS A 116 0.89 2.90 2.28
C LYS A 116 2.22 3.23 1.62
N LEU A 117 3.18 2.31 1.60
CA LEU A 117 4.47 2.51 0.90
C LEU A 117 4.27 2.68 -0.62
N ARG A 118 3.31 1.96 -1.20
CA ARG A 118 2.90 2.14 -2.60
C ARG A 118 2.25 3.49 -2.84
N ALA A 119 1.40 3.97 -1.92
CA ALA A 119 0.83 5.31 -1.97
C ALA A 119 1.91 6.40 -1.95
N LEU A 120 2.89 6.28 -1.05
CA LEU A 120 4.04 7.18 -1.00
C LEU A 120 4.86 7.16 -2.30
N SER A 121 5.07 5.98 -2.89
CA SER A 121 5.79 5.82 -4.16
C SER A 121 5.03 6.46 -5.34
N TRP A 122 3.69 6.44 -5.31
CA TRP A 122 2.87 7.17 -6.28
C TRP A 122 2.95 8.68 -6.08
N LEU A 123 2.94 9.17 -4.84
CA LEU A 123 3.14 10.60 -4.54
C LEU A 123 4.53 11.08 -4.98
N GLU A 124 5.56 10.25 -4.83
CA GLU A 124 6.91 10.51 -5.32
C GLU A 124 6.94 10.64 -6.85
N SER A 125 6.30 9.70 -7.57
CA SER A 125 6.30 9.73 -9.04
C SER A 125 5.53 10.91 -9.63
N THR A 126 4.54 11.43 -8.91
CA THR A 126 3.75 12.61 -9.33
C THR A 126 4.44 13.94 -9.01
N GLY A 127 5.39 13.96 -8.06
CA GLY A 127 6.06 15.18 -7.61
C GLY A 127 5.14 16.16 -6.88
N LEU A 128 3.96 15.72 -6.43
CA LEU A 128 2.95 16.58 -5.80
C LEU A 128 3.31 16.97 -4.37
N VAL A 129 4.12 16.16 -3.70
CA VAL A 129 4.51 16.34 -2.30
C VAL A 129 6.04 16.50 -2.23
N PRO A 130 6.58 17.33 -1.32
CA PRO A 130 8.03 17.42 -1.14
C PRO A 130 8.64 16.06 -0.79
N GLN A 131 9.72 15.70 -1.48
CA GLN A 131 10.45 14.44 -1.25
C GLN A 131 10.81 14.22 0.22
N SER A 132 11.19 15.28 0.94
CA SER A 132 11.55 15.20 2.36
C SER A 132 10.40 14.73 3.25
N GLU A 133 9.15 15.07 2.92
CA GLU A 133 7.98 14.60 3.67
C GLU A 133 7.72 13.11 3.38
N ILE A 134 7.86 12.71 2.10
CA ILE A 134 7.72 11.31 1.67
C ILE A 134 8.77 10.43 2.36
N ASP A 135 10.03 10.84 2.35
CA ASP A 135 11.14 10.09 2.93
C ASP A 135 10.98 9.91 4.45
N ALA A 136 10.52 10.95 5.15
CA ALA A 136 10.27 10.91 6.59
C ALA A 136 9.14 9.93 6.96
N GLU A 137 8.03 9.97 6.22
CA GLU A 137 6.91 9.04 6.44
C GLU A 137 7.29 7.61 6.06
N ARG A 138 7.99 7.41 4.94
CA ARG A 138 8.50 6.10 4.51
C ARG A 138 9.39 5.48 5.57
N ALA A 139 10.33 6.24 6.14
CA ALA A 139 11.19 5.75 7.22
C ALA A 139 10.39 5.36 8.47
N THR A 140 9.34 6.12 8.80
CA THR A 140 8.44 5.83 9.93
C THR A 140 7.67 4.53 9.71
N LEU A 141 7.09 4.33 8.53
CA LEU A 141 6.36 3.11 8.17
C LEU A 141 7.28 1.89 8.15
N GLN A 142 8.48 2.01 7.59
CA GLN A 142 9.45 0.91 7.56
C GLN A 142 9.94 0.52 8.96
N ALA A 143 10.16 1.49 9.85
CA ALA A 143 10.52 1.21 11.24
C ALA A 143 9.38 0.53 12.02
N ALA A 144 8.15 0.97 11.80
CA ALA A 144 6.95 0.33 12.36
C ALA A 144 6.79 -1.11 11.85
N ALA A 145 6.91 -1.30 10.53
CA ALA A 145 6.83 -2.62 9.91
C ALA A 145 7.91 -3.57 10.40
N ALA A 146 9.17 -3.12 10.49
CA ALA A 146 10.26 -3.92 11.02
C ALA A 146 10.03 -4.33 12.48
N SER A 147 9.35 -3.50 13.27
CA SER A 147 9.00 -3.81 14.65
C SER A 147 7.83 -4.81 14.76
N SER A 148 6.83 -4.73 13.87
CA SER A 148 5.71 -5.67 13.81
C SER A 148 6.13 -7.03 13.24
N LEU A 149 6.93 -7.03 12.16
CA LEU A 149 7.42 -8.24 11.48
C LEU A 149 8.60 -8.89 12.19
N GLY A 150 9.42 -8.14 12.94
CA GLY A 150 10.50 -8.71 13.77
C GLY A 150 9.99 -9.48 14.99
N ASN A 151 8.69 -9.39 15.29
CA ASN A 151 7.99 -10.22 16.27
C ASN A 151 7.28 -11.43 15.64
N LEU A 152 7.45 -11.62 14.32
CA LEU A 152 6.90 -12.70 13.48
C LEU A 152 8.04 -13.40 12.75
#